data_AF-A0A2H0AWF1-F1
#
_entry.id   AF-A0A2H0AWF1-F1
#
_cell.length_a   1.000
_cell.length_b   1.000
_cell.length_c   1.000
_cell.angle_alpha   90.00
_cell.angle_beta   90.00
_cell.angle_gamma   90.00
#
_symmetry.space_group_name_H-M   'P 1'
#
loop_
_entity.id
_entity.type
_entity.pdbx_description
1 polymer ?
#
loop_
_entity_poly.entity_id
_entity_poly.type
_entity_poly.pdbx_seq_one_letter_code
_entity_poly.pdbx_strand_id
1 'polypeptide(L)'
;MDELTVFTGNAYPALAKSVCDYLGIPLGKAEVFEFSNENIFVRILENVRQRDVFVIQPICSPVNKSLVELLIMLDAFRRASAGRITAVIPYYGYGRTDKKDQPRVPITARLIADMITTAGANRLLTVDLHAPQIQGFFTIPVDELTTLSILNQYFKEKALDNLVVVATDIGISKRARDVAANLGAPLAIIEKRRLGNIEATETLNVIGEVQGMRALTIDDEIDTASSLIGAVDTLLEHGASEVYACCTHPVFSGPAIQRIASSPVKEVVVTDTIPVVGDKNLDKITVLPIASLLGEAIHRIHTGLSIGAMFEQQ
;
A
#
# COMPACT_ATOMS: atom_id res chain seq x y z
N MET A 1 -0.52 18.68 -21.05
CA MET A 1 0.18 18.75 -19.74
C MET A 1 -0.01 20.08 -19.04
N ASP A 2 -0.20 21.20 -19.74
CA ASP A 2 -0.32 22.53 -19.09
C ASP A 2 -1.48 22.66 -18.07
N GLU A 3 -2.47 21.77 -18.12
CA GLU A 3 -3.58 21.70 -17.16
C GLU A 3 -3.38 20.68 -16.03
N LEU A 4 -2.40 19.79 -16.14
CA LEU A 4 -2.07 18.77 -15.15
C LEU A 4 -1.17 19.37 -14.07
N THR A 5 -1.57 19.21 -12.81
CA THR A 5 -0.76 19.64 -11.66
C THR A 5 -0.75 18.58 -10.58
N VAL A 6 0.43 18.34 -9.99
CA VAL A 6 0.61 17.36 -8.91
C VAL A 6 1.09 18.10 -7.68
N PHE A 7 0.46 17.82 -6.54
CA PHE A 7 0.80 18.35 -5.22
C PHE A 7 0.98 17.22 -4.23
N THR A 8 1.59 17.52 -3.09
CA THR A 8 1.81 16.57 -2.00
C THR A 8 1.58 17.27 -0.67
N GLY A 9 1.08 16.53 0.31
CA GLY A 9 1.27 16.92 1.71
C GLY A 9 2.64 16.47 2.21
N ASN A 10 2.77 16.35 3.51
CA ASN A 10 3.98 16.01 4.23
C ASN A 10 4.20 14.50 4.41
N ALA A 11 3.23 13.65 4.07
CA ALA A 11 3.34 12.22 4.35
C ALA A 11 4.43 11.54 3.50
N TYR A 12 4.56 11.89 2.21
CA TYR A 12 5.65 11.38 1.38
C TYR A 12 6.06 12.29 0.19
N PRO A 13 6.67 13.46 0.45
CA PRO A 13 7.07 14.39 -0.62
C PRO A 13 8.03 13.80 -1.67
N ALA A 14 8.91 12.87 -1.27
CA ALA A 14 9.88 12.25 -2.18
C ALA A 14 9.23 11.33 -3.23
N LEU A 15 8.16 10.61 -2.88
CA LEU A 15 7.38 9.85 -3.85
C LEU A 15 6.71 10.78 -4.86
N ALA A 16 6.07 11.86 -4.39
CA ALA A 16 5.44 12.83 -5.26
C ALA A 16 6.44 13.49 -6.23
N LYS A 17 7.64 13.82 -5.75
CA LYS A 17 8.72 14.31 -6.62
C LYS A 17 9.10 13.28 -7.69
N SER A 18 9.25 12.01 -7.32
CA SER A 18 9.60 10.94 -8.26
C SER A 18 8.51 10.71 -9.31
N VAL A 19 7.23 10.85 -8.93
CA VAL A 19 6.09 10.83 -9.87
C VAL A 19 6.13 12.03 -10.82
N CYS A 20 6.42 13.23 -10.32
CA CYS A 20 6.61 14.42 -11.16
C CYS A 20 7.79 14.27 -12.14
N ASP A 21 8.90 13.69 -11.69
CA ASP A 21 10.07 13.41 -12.52
C ASP A 21 9.71 12.42 -13.66
N TYR A 22 8.90 11.40 -13.38
CA TYR A 22 8.35 10.49 -14.41
C TYR A 22 7.45 11.21 -15.41
N LEU A 23 6.57 12.09 -14.93
CA LEU A 23 5.62 12.85 -15.75
C LEU A 23 6.29 13.99 -16.55
N GLY A 24 7.55 14.33 -16.24
CA GLY A 24 8.25 15.46 -16.87
C GLY A 24 7.66 16.83 -16.52
N ILE A 25 7.04 16.97 -15.34
CA ILE A 25 6.42 18.23 -14.88
C ILE A 25 6.99 18.65 -13.51
N PRO A 26 7.00 19.95 -13.15
CA PRO A 26 7.37 20.37 -11.81
C PRO A 26 6.31 20.00 -10.78
N LEU A 27 6.75 19.75 -9.54
CA LEU A 27 5.85 19.63 -8.39
C LEU A 27 5.20 20.99 -8.10
N GLY A 28 3.89 20.97 -7.85
CA GLY A 28 3.12 22.14 -7.52
C GLY A 28 3.55 22.76 -6.18
N LYS A 29 3.36 24.07 -6.05
CA LYS A 29 3.80 24.86 -4.90
C LYS A 29 2.67 25.00 -3.88
N ALA A 30 2.87 24.46 -2.69
CA ALA A 30 1.98 24.65 -1.55
C ALA A 30 2.79 24.79 -0.26
N GLU A 31 2.26 25.56 0.68
CA GLU A 31 2.69 25.56 2.07
C GLU A 31 1.79 24.63 2.86
N VAL A 32 2.38 23.64 3.52
CA VAL A 32 1.67 22.69 4.37
C VAL A 32 2.47 22.55 5.66
N PHE A 33 1.96 23.08 6.77
CA PHE A 33 2.66 23.04 8.05
C PHE A 33 1.68 22.94 9.20
N GLU A 34 2.22 22.60 10.38
CA GLU A 34 1.48 22.46 11.62
C GLU A 34 1.84 23.62 12.56
N PHE A 35 0.83 24.29 13.10
CA PHE A 35 1.00 25.29 14.15
C PHE A 35 1.36 24.63 15.48
N SER A 36 1.87 25.41 16.45
CA SER A 36 2.25 24.90 17.78
C SER A 36 1.10 24.29 18.58
N ASN A 37 -0.16 24.51 18.18
CA ASN A 37 -1.34 23.91 18.78
C ASN A 37 -1.90 22.73 17.94
N GLU A 38 -1.07 22.11 17.10
CA GLU A 38 -1.39 20.93 16.27
C GLU A 38 -2.40 21.17 15.13
N ASN A 39 -2.86 22.42 14.96
CA ASN A 39 -3.70 22.78 13.81
C ASN A 39 -2.86 22.80 12.52
N ILE A 40 -3.36 22.14 11.48
CA ILE A 40 -2.72 22.10 10.17
C ILE A 40 -3.16 23.29 9.32
N PHE A 41 -2.19 23.94 8.67
CA PHE A 41 -2.40 25.01 7.70
C PHE A 41 -2.00 24.55 6.31
N VAL A 42 -2.83 24.89 5.32
CA VAL A 42 -2.54 24.66 3.90
C VAL A 42 -2.78 25.95 3.13
N ARG A 43 -1.81 26.32 2.27
CA ARG A 43 -1.96 27.39 1.29
C ARG A 43 -1.39 26.96 -0.06
N ILE A 44 -2.23 26.97 -1.09
CA ILE A 44 -1.80 26.74 -2.47
C ILE A 44 -1.16 28.03 -3.00
N LEU A 45 0.07 27.95 -3.51
CA LEU A 45 0.87 29.10 -3.92
C LEU A 45 0.81 29.40 -5.42
N GLU A 46 -0.04 28.69 -6.17
CA GLU A 46 -0.21 28.88 -7.60
C GLU A 46 -1.68 28.82 -8.03
N ASN A 47 -1.97 29.32 -9.22
CA ASN A 47 -3.32 29.29 -9.77
C ASN A 47 -3.67 27.87 -10.21
N VAL A 48 -4.67 27.29 -9.56
CA VAL A 48 -5.20 25.95 -9.84
C VAL A 48 -6.61 25.98 -10.45
N ARG A 49 -7.15 27.16 -10.77
CA ARG A 49 -8.51 27.32 -11.30
C ARG A 49 -8.64 26.54 -12.61
N GLN A 50 -9.66 25.68 -12.68
CA GLN A 50 -9.95 24.80 -13.82
C GLN A 50 -8.84 23.80 -14.18
N ARG A 51 -7.80 23.66 -13.34
CA ARG A 51 -6.75 22.64 -13.55
C ARG A 51 -7.20 21.26 -13.08
N ASP A 52 -6.56 20.23 -13.62
CA ASP A 52 -6.66 18.84 -13.18
C ASP A 52 -5.58 18.59 -12.11
N VAL A 53 -6.02 18.48 -10.87
CA VAL A 53 -5.17 18.45 -9.68
C VAL A 53 -5.08 17.02 -9.15
N PHE A 54 -3.86 16.55 -8.92
CA PHE A 54 -3.58 15.29 -8.26
C PHE A 54 -2.86 15.57 -6.94
N VAL A 55 -3.39 15.04 -5.84
CA VAL A 55 -2.80 15.22 -4.50
C VAL A 55 -2.27 13.88 -4.01
N ILE A 56 -0.94 13.72 -3.99
CA ILE A 56 -0.26 12.52 -3.52
C ILE A 56 -0.07 12.61 -2.00
N GLN A 57 -0.76 11.75 -1.25
CA GLN A 57 -0.71 11.73 0.20
C GLN A 57 -1.13 10.36 0.73
N PRO A 58 -0.19 9.46 1.07
CA PRO A 58 -0.53 8.23 1.78
C PRO A 58 -1.07 8.54 3.18
N ILE A 59 -2.04 7.75 3.65
CA ILE A 59 -2.60 7.86 5.01
C ILE A 59 -1.77 6.94 5.92
N CYS A 60 -0.51 7.33 6.14
CA CYS A 60 0.46 6.61 6.96
C CYS A 60 0.82 7.39 8.25
N SER A 61 1.63 6.79 9.12
CA SER A 61 1.99 7.37 10.42
C SER A 61 2.66 8.75 10.29
N PRO A 62 2.24 9.77 11.06
CA PRO A 62 1.09 9.77 11.98
C PRO A 62 -0.25 9.81 11.23
N VAL A 63 -1.05 8.75 11.38
CA VAL A 63 -2.19 8.41 10.49
C VAL A 63 -3.28 9.49 10.48
N ASN A 64 -3.66 9.99 11.66
CA ASN A 64 -4.69 11.02 11.75
C ASN A 64 -4.21 12.36 11.19
N LYS A 65 -2.93 12.70 11.37
CA LYS A 65 -2.34 13.92 10.84
C LYS A 65 -2.31 13.88 9.32
N SER A 66 -1.82 12.79 8.74
CA SER A 66 -1.76 12.62 7.28
C SER A 66 -3.15 12.65 6.63
N LEU A 67 -4.15 12.04 7.28
CA LEU A 67 -5.55 12.11 6.88
C LEU A 67 -6.11 13.54 6.94
N VAL A 68 -6.02 14.22 8.08
CA VAL A 68 -6.57 15.57 8.24
C VAL A 68 -5.89 16.55 7.29
N GLU A 69 -4.57 16.42 7.09
CA GLU A 69 -3.83 17.20 6.11
C GLU A 69 -4.37 17.00 4.69
N LEU A 70 -4.60 15.75 4.27
CA LEU A 70 -5.22 15.45 2.98
C LEU A 70 -6.58 16.16 2.84
N LEU A 71 -7.45 16.03 3.84
CA LEU A 71 -8.79 16.62 3.79
C LEU A 71 -8.74 18.14 3.66
N ILE A 72 -7.83 18.81 4.38
CA ILE A 72 -7.63 20.27 4.29
C ILE A 72 -7.08 20.65 2.91
N MET A 73 -6.14 19.88 2.36
CA MET A 73 -5.63 20.12 1.00
C MET A 73 -6.73 20.01 -0.05
N LEU A 74 -7.55 18.95 0.00
CA LEU A 74 -8.67 18.75 -0.93
C LEU A 74 -9.67 19.91 -0.85
N ASP A 75 -10.02 20.35 0.37
CA ASP A 75 -10.93 21.50 0.55
C ASP A 75 -10.32 22.80 0.01
N ALA A 76 -9.01 23.03 0.20
CA ALA A 76 -8.31 24.19 -0.35
C ALA A 76 -8.34 24.23 -1.88
N PHE A 77 -8.08 23.11 -2.56
CA PHE A 77 -8.20 23.02 -4.03
C PHE A 77 -9.62 23.24 -4.52
N ARG A 78 -10.61 22.66 -3.82
CA ARG A 78 -12.03 22.85 -4.15
C ARG A 78 -12.43 24.32 -4.08
N ARG A 79 -12.07 25.01 -2.99
CA ARG A 79 -12.35 26.45 -2.82
C ARG A 79 -11.58 27.32 -3.79
N ALA A 80 -10.39 26.89 -4.23
CA ALA A 80 -9.62 27.53 -5.28
C ALA A 80 -10.16 27.27 -6.70
N SER A 81 -11.33 26.62 -6.83
CA SER A 81 -12.00 26.35 -8.11
C SER A 81 -11.20 25.45 -9.06
N ALA A 82 -10.47 24.47 -8.52
CA ALA A 82 -9.89 23.39 -9.31
C ALA A 82 -10.97 22.72 -10.18
N GLY A 83 -10.60 22.34 -11.41
CA GLY A 83 -11.54 21.72 -12.35
C GLY A 83 -11.90 20.29 -11.95
N ARG A 84 -10.87 19.52 -11.59
CA ARG A 84 -10.98 18.16 -11.08
C ARG A 84 -9.90 17.91 -10.04
N ILE A 85 -10.23 17.17 -8.99
CA ILE A 85 -9.31 16.82 -7.90
C ILE A 85 -9.28 15.28 -7.75
N THR A 86 -8.13 14.68 -8.01
CA THR A 86 -7.87 13.26 -7.76
C THR A 86 -7.06 13.12 -6.48
N ALA A 87 -7.61 12.44 -5.48
CA ALA A 87 -6.85 12.04 -4.31
C ALA A 87 -6.00 10.81 -4.70
N VAL A 88 -4.68 10.96 -4.67
CA VAL A 88 -3.74 9.87 -4.91
C VAL A 88 -3.23 9.38 -3.57
N ILE A 89 -3.71 8.22 -3.12
CA ILE A 89 -3.47 7.68 -1.79
C ILE A 89 -2.76 6.32 -1.94
N PRO A 90 -1.41 6.30 -2.03
CA PRO A 90 -0.65 5.07 -2.25
C PRO A 90 -0.82 4.03 -1.14
N TYR A 91 -1.14 4.45 0.08
CA TYR A 91 -1.50 3.58 1.18
C TYR A 91 -2.76 4.10 1.87
N TYR A 92 -3.82 3.31 1.84
CA TYR A 92 -5.12 3.62 2.44
C TYR A 92 -5.18 3.14 3.89
N GLY A 93 -4.67 3.96 4.81
CA GLY A 93 -4.83 3.74 6.25
C GLY A 93 -6.31 3.56 6.64
N TYR A 94 -6.54 2.77 7.70
CA TYR A 94 -7.86 2.27 8.12
C TYR A 94 -8.49 1.19 7.22
N GLY A 95 -7.80 0.74 6.16
CA GLY A 95 -8.28 -0.31 5.26
C GLY A 95 -8.67 -1.63 5.95
N ARG A 96 -8.04 -1.97 7.08
CA ARG A 96 -8.36 -3.17 7.89
C ARG A 96 -9.64 -3.09 8.72
N THR A 97 -10.29 -1.92 8.74
CA THR A 97 -11.58 -1.70 9.41
C THR A 97 -12.68 -1.49 8.38
N ASP A 98 -12.79 -2.44 7.46
CA ASP A 98 -13.66 -2.47 6.27
C ASP A 98 -15.03 -3.10 6.53
N LYS A 99 -15.22 -3.78 7.66
CA LYS A 99 -16.49 -4.45 7.99
C LYS A 99 -16.73 -4.47 9.49
N LYS A 100 -17.96 -4.83 9.86
CA LYS A 100 -18.30 -5.16 11.24
C LYS A 100 -18.02 -6.63 11.49
N ASP A 101 -16.85 -6.94 12.04
CA ASP A 101 -16.48 -8.27 12.52
C ASP A 101 -17.05 -8.57 13.91
N GLN A 102 -17.43 -7.53 14.66
CA GLN A 102 -17.98 -7.60 16.02
C GLN A 102 -19.20 -6.69 16.20
N PRO A 103 -20.05 -6.93 17.21
CA PRO A 103 -21.13 -6.01 17.54
C PRO A 103 -20.60 -4.62 17.93
N ARG A 104 -21.23 -3.57 17.38
CA ARG A 104 -21.01 -2.15 17.74
C ARG A 104 -19.60 -1.57 17.43
N VAL A 105 -18.90 -2.13 16.45
CA VAL A 105 -17.67 -1.53 15.89
C VAL A 105 -17.98 -0.63 14.68
N PRO A 106 -17.14 0.38 14.38
CA PRO A 106 -17.27 1.21 13.18
C PRO A 106 -16.81 0.46 11.92
N ILE A 107 -17.20 0.99 10.76
CA ILE A 107 -16.54 0.69 9.48
C ILE A 107 -15.72 1.92 9.11
N THR A 108 -14.54 2.06 9.72
CA THR A 108 -13.76 3.30 9.60
C THR A 108 -13.28 3.53 8.17
N ALA A 109 -12.96 2.48 7.41
CA ALA A 109 -12.61 2.60 5.99
C ALA A 109 -13.70 3.32 5.18
N ARG A 110 -14.99 3.07 5.49
CA ARG A 110 -16.14 3.77 4.89
C ARG A 110 -16.22 5.22 5.37
N LEU A 111 -16.03 5.48 6.66
CA LEU A 111 -16.00 6.84 7.20
C LEU A 111 -14.91 7.68 6.52
N ILE A 112 -13.71 7.12 6.33
CA ILE A 112 -12.62 7.79 5.60
C ILE A 112 -13.04 8.10 4.16
N ALA A 113 -13.69 7.16 3.47
CA ALA A 113 -14.17 7.37 2.10
C ALA A 113 -15.19 8.51 2.00
N ASP A 114 -16.13 8.57 2.95
CA ASP A 114 -17.12 9.63 3.06
C ASP A 114 -16.46 10.99 3.32
N MET A 115 -15.45 11.06 4.19
CA MET A 115 -14.71 12.29 4.46
C MET A 115 -13.92 12.79 3.24
N ILE A 116 -13.18 11.91 2.55
CA ILE A 116 -12.41 12.26 1.35
C ILE A 116 -13.33 12.80 0.25
N THR A 117 -14.45 12.11 0.02
CA THR A 117 -15.46 12.54 -0.95
C THR A 117 -16.06 13.89 -0.56
N THR A 118 -16.41 14.07 0.72
CA THR A 118 -17.00 15.32 1.25
C THR A 118 -16.02 16.49 1.20
N ALA A 119 -14.72 16.25 1.40
CA ALA A 119 -13.68 17.27 1.32
C ALA A 119 -13.50 17.83 -0.10
N GLY A 120 -13.82 17.05 -1.12
CA GLY A 120 -13.89 17.53 -2.51
C GLY A 120 -13.19 16.65 -3.55
N ALA A 121 -12.74 15.44 -3.20
CA ALA A 121 -12.19 14.54 -4.20
C ALA A 121 -13.25 14.15 -5.24
N ASN A 122 -12.87 14.20 -6.52
CA ASN A 122 -13.69 13.74 -7.65
C ASN A 122 -13.33 12.33 -8.10
N ARG A 123 -12.15 11.84 -7.71
CA ARG A 123 -11.64 10.49 -8.00
C ARG A 123 -10.66 10.07 -6.91
N LEU A 124 -10.59 8.78 -6.65
CA LEU A 124 -9.53 8.15 -5.86
C LEU A 124 -8.60 7.36 -6.79
N LEU A 125 -7.29 7.54 -6.64
CA LEU A 125 -6.26 6.64 -7.17
C LEU A 125 -5.52 6.03 -5.98
N THR A 126 -5.49 4.71 -5.86
CA THR A 126 -4.88 4.03 -4.71
C THR A 126 -4.16 2.75 -5.15
N VAL A 127 -3.51 2.05 -4.23
CA VAL A 127 -2.68 0.87 -4.53
C VAL A 127 -3.01 -0.23 -3.54
N ASP A 128 -3.27 -1.45 -4.05
CA ASP A 128 -3.52 -2.71 -3.33
C ASP A 128 -4.32 -2.54 -2.03
N LEU A 129 -5.60 -2.16 -2.14
CA LEU A 129 -6.48 -2.03 -0.98
C LEU A 129 -6.52 -3.34 -0.20
N HIS A 130 -6.56 -3.24 1.14
CA HIS A 130 -6.68 -4.39 2.03
C HIS A 130 -7.88 -5.28 1.65
N ALA A 131 -9.01 -4.64 1.34
CA ALA A 131 -10.18 -5.29 0.78
C ALA A 131 -10.60 -4.56 -0.51
N PRO A 132 -10.72 -5.25 -1.65
CA PRO A 132 -11.10 -4.61 -2.92
C PRO A 132 -12.53 -4.01 -2.86
N GLN A 133 -13.38 -4.49 -1.93
CA GLN A 133 -14.71 -3.95 -1.71
C GLN A 133 -14.71 -2.50 -1.19
N ILE A 134 -13.58 -2.00 -0.67
CA ILE A 134 -13.42 -0.59 -0.26
C ILE A 134 -13.68 0.35 -1.45
N GLN A 135 -13.43 -0.09 -2.69
CA GLN A 135 -13.83 0.69 -3.88
C GLN A 135 -15.33 1.05 -3.86
N GLY A 136 -16.19 0.13 -3.42
CA GLY A 136 -17.63 0.34 -3.28
C GLY A 136 -18.04 1.28 -2.13
N PHE A 137 -17.10 1.73 -1.30
CA PHE A 137 -17.36 2.76 -0.29
C PHE A 137 -17.36 4.17 -0.87
N PHE A 138 -16.79 4.37 -2.05
CA PHE A 138 -16.78 5.66 -2.71
C PHE A 138 -17.99 5.81 -3.64
N THR A 139 -18.55 7.02 -3.70
CA THR A 139 -19.54 7.41 -4.71
C THR A 139 -18.89 8.03 -5.95
N ILE A 140 -17.58 8.27 -5.88
CA ILE A 140 -16.72 8.76 -6.96
C ILE A 140 -15.95 7.59 -7.59
N PRO A 141 -15.46 7.72 -8.84
CA PRO A 141 -14.60 6.70 -9.44
C PRO A 141 -13.37 6.39 -8.58
N VAL A 142 -13.05 5.11 -8.48
CA VAL A 142 -11.85 4.60 -7.80
C VAL A 142 -11.04 3.80 -8.81
N ASP A 143 -9.78 4.17 -8.96
CA ASP A 143 -8.78 3.38 -9.66
C ASP A 143 -7.87 2.74 -8.61
N GLU A 144 -7.99 1.42 -8.43
CA GLU A 144 -7.09 0.63 -7.59
C GLU A 144 -5.99 0.04 -8.47
N LEU A 145 -4.75 0.46 -8.25
CA LEU A 145 -3.58 -0.14 -8.87
C LEU A 145 -3.09 -1.34 -8.07
N THR A 146 -2.32 -2.21 -8.71
CA THR A 146 -1.64 -3.30 -8.02
C THR A 146 -0.14 -3.26 -8.27
N THR A 147 0.63 -3.58 -7.23
CA THR A 147 2.10 -3.73 -7.30
C THR A 147 2.54 -5.16 -7.58
N LEU A 148 1.60 -6.10 -7.75
CA LEU A 148 1.92 -7.50 -7.99
C LEU A 148 2.86 -7.69 -9.17
N SER A 149 2.74 -6.91 -10.25
CA SER A 149 3.67 -7.00 -11.38
C SER A 149 5.09 -6.58 -11.01
N ILE A 150 5.25 -5.52 -10.20
CA ILE A 150 6.55 -5.05 -9.71
C ILE A 150 7.20 -6.13 -8.82
N LEU A 151 6.42 -6.69 -7.88
CA LEU A 151 6.88 -7.75 -6.98
C LEU A 151 7.19 -9.04 -7.75
N ASN A 152 6.32 -9.47 -8.66
CA ASN A 152 6.53 -10.65 -9.49
C ASN A 152 7.77 -10.51 -10.37
N GLN A 153 7.97 -9.35 -11.00
CA GLN A 153 9.13 -9.10 -11.84
C GLN A 153 10.42 -9.23 -11.03
N TYR A 154 10.46 -8.68 -9.81
CA TYR A 154 11.61 -8.81 -8.92
C TYR A 154 11.95 -10.29 -8.64
N PHE A 155 10.97 -11.12 -8.27
CA PHE A 155 11.21 -12.52 -7.97
C PHE A 155 11.47 -13.39 -9.21
N LYS A 156 10.91 -13.03 -10.37
CA LYS A 156 11.26 -13.65 -11.67
C LYS A 156 12.74 -13.42 -11.99
N GLU A 157 13.21 -12.18 -11.87
CA GLU A 157 14.62 -11.81 -12.11
C GLU A 157 15.57 -12.44 -11.09
N LYS A 158 15.11 -12.60 -9.84
CA LYS A 158 15.87 -13.29 -8.80
C LYS A 158 16.06 -14.78 -9.07
N ALA A 159 15.23 -15.37 -9.93
CA ALA A 159 15.33 -16.76 -10.41
C ALA A 159 15.54 -17.79 -9.28
N LEU A 160 14.65 -17.77 -8.28
CA LEU A 160 14.71 -18.72 -7.17
C LEU A 160 14.28 -20.12 -7.63
N ASP A 161 15.21 -21.08 -7.62
CA ASP A 161 14.87 -22.49 -7.83
C ASP A 161 14.07 -23.08 -6.67
N ASN A 162 13.24 -24.08 -6.97
CA ASN A 162 12.43 -24.85 -6.00
C ASN A 162 11.55 -23.93 -5.11
N LEU A 163 10.91 -22.95 -5.73
CA LEU A 163 10.08 -21.95 -5.07
C LEU A 163 8.68 -22.50 -4.74
N VAL A 164 8.15 -22.16 -3.56
CA VAL A 164 6.73 -22.28 -3.21
C VAL A 164 6.22 -20.91 -2.75
N VAL A 165 5.07 -20.49 -3.26
CA VAL A 165 4.43 -19.25 -2.82
C VAL A 165 3.48 -19.57 -1.68
N VAL A 166 3.57 -18.81 -0.59
CA VAL A 166 2.85 -19.08 0.65
C VAL A 166 1.93 -17.91 0.99
N ALA A 167 0.64 -18.19 1.11
CA ALA A 167 -0.32 -17.25 1.70
C ALA A 167 -0.16 -17.24 3.23
N THR A 168 0.07 -16.06 3.83
CA THR A 168 0.24 -15.91 5.29
C THR A 168 -1.05 -16.14 6.09
N ASP A 169 -2.20 -16.06 5.42
CA ASP A 169 -3.50 -16.50 5.90
C ASP A 169 -4.45 -16.85 4.74
N ILE A 170 -5.68 -17.26 5.09
CA ILE A 170 -6.71 -17.63 4.12
C ILE A 170 -7.20 -16.42 3.31
N GLY A 171 -7.22 -15.22 3.89
CA GLY A 171 -7.73 -13.99 3.27
C GLY A 171 -6.91 -13.58 2.04
N ILE A 172 -5.59 -13.76 2.10
CA ILE A 172 -4.67 -13.41 1.00
C ILE A 172 -4.49 -14.53 -0.03
N SER A 173 -5.12 -15.71 0.18
CA SER A 173 -4.91 -16.91 -0.65
C SER A 173 -5.17 -16.73 -2.15
N LYS A 174 -6.12 -15.86 -2.53
CA LYS A 174 -6.35 -15.52 -3.94
C LYS A 174 -5.15 -14.80 -4.54
N ARG A 175 -4.64 -13.78 -3.85
CA ARG A 175 -3.47 -13.00 -4.31
C ARG A 175 -2.22 -13.88 -4.38
N ALA A 176 -2.00 -14.72 -3.37
CA ALA A 176 -0.90 -15.69 -3.37
C ALA A 176 -1.00 -16.69 -4.53
N ARG A 177 -2.21 -17.13 -4.90
CA ARG A 177 -2.42 -17.98 -6.09
C ARG A 177 -2.01 -17.28 -7.38
N ASP A 178 -2.37 -16.01 -7.54
CA ASP A 178 -2.05 -15.24 -8.74
C ASP A 178 -0.52 -15.04 -8.86
N VAL A 179 0.16 -14.80 -7.73
CA VAL A 179 1.64 -14.77 -7.67
C VAL A 179 2.24 -16.14 -8.01
N ALA A 180 1.73 -17.22 -7.41
CA ALA A 180 2.18 -18.59 -7.68
C ALA A 180 2.08 -18.94 -9.18
N ALA A 181 0.95 -18.63 -9.82
CA ALA A 181 0.74 -18.83 -11.24
C ALA A 181 1.73 -18.01 -12.09
N ASN A 182 1.97 -16.75 -11.73
CA ASN A 182 2.93 -15.88 -12.41
C ASN A 182 4.38 -16.35 -12.31
N LEU A 183 4.76 -16.93 -11.17
CA LEU A 183 6.12 -17.44 -10.92
C LEU A 183 6.28 -18.91 -11.34
N GLY A 184 5.23 -19.56 -11.82
CA GLY A 184 5.27 -20.99 -12.16
C GLY A 184 5.54 -21.89 -10.94
N ALA A 185 5.13 -21.45 -9.75
CA ALA A 185 5.38 -22.11 -8.47
C ALA A 185 4.09 -22.73 -7.89
N PRO A 186 4.18 -23.80 -7.07
CA PRO A 186 3.07 -24.27 -6.27
C PRO A 186 2.64 -23.23 -5.20
N LEU A 187 1.41 -23.38 -4.74
CA LEU A 187 0.82 -22.60 -3.65
C LEU A 187 0.77 -23.42 -2.37
N ALA A 188 1.19 -22.84 -1.25
CA ALA A 188 0.87 -23.28 0.09
C ALA A 188 0.12 -22.18 0.87
N ILE A 189 -0.59 -22.57 1.92
CA ILE A 189 -1.41 -21.65 2.73
C ILE A 189 -1.13 -21.94 4.21
N ILE A 190 -0.88 -20.89 4.98
CA ILE A 190 -0.82 -20.98 6.43
C ILE A 190 -2.24 -20.77 6.97
N GLU A 191 -2.78 -21.81 7.61
CA GLU A 191 -4.04 -21.73 8.34
C GLU A 191 -3.75 -21.35 9.79
N LYS A 192 -4.15 -20.14 10.17
CA LYS A 192 -4.09 -19.66 11.56
C LYS A 192 -5.33 -20.15 12.31
N ARG A 193 -5.14 -21.08 13.25
CA ARG A 193 -6.21 -21.50 14.16
C ARG A 193 -6.00 -20.89 15.54
N ARG A 194 -6.89 -19.97 15.91
CA ARG A 194 -6.93 -19.39 17.27
C ARG A 194 -7.61 -20.37 18.23
N LEU A 195 -6.87 -20.88 19.21
CA LEU A 195 -7.43 -21.70 20.28
C LEU A 195 -7.93 -20.79 21.41
N GLY A 196 -9.21 -20.39 21.35
CA GLY A 196 -9.87 -19.62 22.40
C GLY A 196 -9.62 -18.10 22.37
N ASN A 197 -9.98 -17.42 23.46
CA ASN A 197 -9.88 -15.96 23.64
C ASN A 197 -8.51 -15.49 24.20
N ILE A 198 -7.54 -16.39 24.33
CA ILE A 198 -6.22 -16.08 24.88
C ILE A 198 -5.27 -15.92 23.69
N GLU A 199 -4.63 -14.75 23.59
CA GLU A 199 -3.73 -14.34 22.49
C GLU A 199 -2.49 -15.25 22.27
N ALA A 200 -2.31 -16.31 23.07
CA ALA A 200 -1.02 -17.00 23.22
C ALA A 200 -0.92 -18.40 22.57
N THR A 201 -2.00 -18.95 22.01
CA THR A 201 -1.94 -20.28 21.38
C THR A 201 -2.54 -20.24 19.98
N GLU A 202 -1.79 -19.66 19.05
CA GLU A 202 -2.02 -19.84 17.62
C GLU A 202 -1.36 -21.16 17.20
N THR A 203 -2.13 -22.09 16.66
CA THR A 203 -1.56 -23.22 15.92
C THR A 203 -1.54 -22.83 14.46
N LEU A 204 -0.36 -22.89 13.85
CA LEU A 204 -0.13 -22.60 12.45
C LEU A 204 -0.02 -23.94 11.73
N ASN A 205 -0.99 -24.24 10.87
CA ASN A 205 -0.95 -25.42 10.02
C ASN A 205 -0.56 -25.02 8.60
N VAL A 206 0.27 -25.82 7.94
CA VAL A 206 0.67 -25.58 6.54
C VAL A 206 -0.13 -26.50 5.63
N ILE A 207 -0.92 -25.92 4.74
CA ILE A 207 -1.66 -26.62 3.70
C ILE A 207 -0.87 -26.47 2.39
N GLY A 208 -0.21 -27.55 1.96
CA GLY A 208 0.66 -27.55 0.78
C GLY A 208 2.03 -28.15 1.11
N GLU A 209 2.81 -28.47 0.09
CA GLU A 209 4.17 -28.99 0.25
C GLU A 209 5.18 -27.83 0.33
N VAL A 210 6.06 -27.86 1.33
CA VAL A 210 7.09 -26.83 1.53
C VAL A 210 8.46 -27.42 1.86
N GLN A 211 8.55 -28.75 2.06
CA GLN A 211 9.77 -29.40 2.50
C GLN A 211 10.87 -29.31 1.42
N GLY A 212 12.04 -28.80 1.83
CA GLY A 212 13.19 -28.58 0.96
C GLY A 212 13.02 -27.42 -0.04
N MET A 213 11.90 -26.69 0.02
CA MET A 213 11.58 -25.60 -0.90
C MET A 213 11.99 -24.25 -0.34
N ARG A 214 12.23 -23.28 -1.23
CA ARG A 214 12.32 -21.87 -0.86
C ARG A 214 10.91 -21.31 -0.78
N ALA A 215 10.50 -20.83 0.39
CA ALA A 215 9.17 -20.27 0.57
C ALA A 215 9.18 -18.75 0.31
N LEU A 216 8.19 -18.25 -0.42
CA LEU A 216 7.93 -16.82 -0.60
C LEU A 216 6.57 -16.49 0.01
N THR A 217 6.55 -15.83 1.17
CA THR A 217 5.32 -15.38 1.82
C THR A 217 4.81 -14.10 1.18
N ILE A 218 3.51 -14.02 0.89
CA ILE A 218 2.85 -12.83 0.32
C ILE A 218 1.86 -12.27 1.32
N ASP A 219 1.88 -10.94 1.51
CA ASP A 219 0.86 -10.20 2.24
C ASP A 219 0.54 -8.86 1.54
N ASP A 220 -0.54 -8.17 1.94
CA ASP A 220 -0.81 -6.81 1.46
C ASP A 220 0.02 -5.76 2.22
N GLU A 221 0.13 -5.91 3.54
CA GLU A 221 0.91 -5.03 4.41
C GLU A 221 1.73 -5.80 5.46
N ILE A 222 2.82 -5.20 5.93
CA ILE A 222 3.53 -5.68 7.13
C ILE A 222 3.49 -4.58 8.19
N ASP A 223 2.67 -4.79 9.23
CA ASP A 223 2.49 -3.87 10.36
C ASP A 223 3.53 -4.11 11.46
N THR A 224 3.25 -4.98 12.43
CA THR A 224 4.18 -5.28 13.55
C THR A 224 5.16 -6.42 13.24
N ALA A 225 5.13 -6.96 12.03
CA ALA A 225 5.81 -8.17 11.57
C ALA A 225 5.51 -9.47 12.36
N SER A 226 4.58 -9.47 13.32
CA SER A 226 4.31 -10.67 14.14
C SER A 226 3.83 -11.86 13.31
N SER A 227 2.88 -11.63 12.40
CA SER A 227 2.37 -12.68 11.51
C SER A 227 3.44 -13.19 10.54
N LEU A 228 4.29 -12.29 10.04
CA LEU A 228 5.42 -12.67 9.19
C LEU A 228 6.39 -13.59 9.94
N ILE A 229 6.81 -13.22 11.15
CA ILE A 229 7.76 -14.05 11.90
C ILE A 229 7.17 -15.42 12.24
N GLY A 230 5.91 -15.47 12.68
CA GLY A 230 5.24 -16.75 12.92
C GLY A 230 5.16 -17.62 11.66
N ALA A 231 4.92 -17.02 10.49
CA ALA A 231 4.94 -17.72 9.21
C ALA A 231 6.34 -18.25 8.86
N VAL A 232 7.37 -17.43 9.03
CA VAL A 232 8.77 -17.81 8.79
C VAL A 232 9.17 -18.99 9.66
N ASP A 233 8.91 -18.91 10.96
CA ASP A 233 9.26 -19.97 11.92
C ASP A 233 8.53 -21.27 11.58
N THR A 234 7.23 -21.19 11.30
CA THR A 234 6.42 -22.37 10.91
C THR A 234 6.94 -23.02 9.63
N LEU A 235 7.27 -22.23 8.61
CA LEU A 235 7.77 -22.77 7.34
C LEU A 235 9.11 -23.48 7.51
N LEU A 236 10.02 -22.93 8.32
CA LEU A 236 11.30 -23.56 8.62
C LEU A 236 11.12 -24.85 9.44
N GLU A 237 10.20 -24.87 10.41
CA GLU A 237 9.84 -26.09 11.16
C GLU A 237 9.28 -27.19 10.27
N HIS A 238 8.55 -26.82 9.20
CA HIS A 238 8.03 -27.74 8.18
C HIS A 238 9.06 -28.06 7.07
N GLY A 239 10.31 -27.63 7.24
CA GLY A 239 11.43 -28.04 6.40
C GLY A 239 11.68 -27.17 5.16
N ALA A 240 11.10 -25.97 5.07
CA ALA A 240 11.50 -25.00 4.06
C ALA A 240 13.00 -24.66 4.20
N SER A 241 13.72 -24.51 3.09
CA SER A 241 15.17 -24.28 3.10
C SER A 241 15.52 -22.81 3.41
N GLU A 242 14.75 -21.88 2.86
CA GLU A 242 14.89 -20.43 3.05
C GLU A 242 13.49 -19.80 2.95
N VAL A 243 13.27 -18.71 3.67
CA VAL A 243 12.01 -17.97 3.61
C VAL A 243 12.26 -16.53 3.17
N TYR A 244 11.62 -16.15 2.08
CA TYR A 244 11.50 -14.79 1.56
C TYR A 244 10.11 -14.27 1.88
N ALA A 245 9.98 -12.94 1.97
CA ALA A 245 8.69 -12.30 2.14
C ALA A 245 8.53 -11.14 1.18
N CYS A 246 7.30 -10.87 0.76
CA CYS A 246 6.98 -9.57 0.20
C CYS A 246 5.59 -9.07 0.54
N CYS A 247 5.45 -7.75 0.56
CA CYS A 247 4.16 -7.08 0.67
C CYS A 247 4.15 -5.77 -0.13
N THR A 248 2.95 -5.22 -0.34
CA THR A 248 2.84 -3.90 -0.93
C THR A 248 3.24 -2.83 0.07
N HIS A 249 2.66 -2.83 1.27
CA HIS A 249 2.73 -1.70 2.20
C HIS A 249 3.65 -1.95 3.40
N PRO A 250 4.81 -1.27 3.50
CA PRO A 250 5.74 -1.40 4.62
C PRO A 250 5.35 -0.51 5.81
N VAL A 251 4.25 -0.84 6.50
CA VAL A 251 3.77 -0.06 7.66
C VAL A 251 4.83 -0.01 8.77
N PHE A 252 5.40 -1.17 9.11
CA PHE A 252 6.51 -1.36 10.05
C PHE A 252 6.34 -0.56 11.35
N SER A 253 5.29 -0.86 12.11
CA SER A 253 5.01 -0.23 13.40
C SER A 253 5.61 -1.01 14.57
N GLY A 254 5.83 -0.32 15.69
CA GLY A 254 6.32 -0.91 16.93
C GLY A 254 7.61 -1.73 16.71
N PRO A 255 7.64 -3.02 17.11
CA PRO A 255 8.86 -3.84 17.07
C PRO A 255 9.14 -4.47 15.69
N ALA A 256 8.45 -4.07 14.62
CA ALA A 256 8.54 -4.73 13.31
C ALA A 256 9.99 -4.85 12.79
N ILE A 257 10.73 -3.75 12.81
CA ILE A 257 12.11 -3.69 12.36
C ILE A 257 13.01 -4.61 13.18
N GLN A 258 12.87 -4.57 14.51
CA GLN A 258 13.65 -5.41 15.42
C GLN A 258 13.38 -6.90 15.17
N ARG A 259 12.11 -7.26 14.97
CA ARG A 259 11.69 -8.63 14.64
C ARG A 259 12.23 -9.10 13.31
N ILE A 260 12.14 -8.28 12.26
CA ILE A 260 12.69 -8.62 10.94
C ILE A 260 14.21 -8.82 11.04
N ALA A 261 14.91 -7.90 11.71
CA ALA A 261 16.35 -7.97 11.89
C ALA A 261 16.78 -9.27 12.59
N SER A 262 16.13 -9.64 13.70
CA SER A 262 16.47 -10.84 14.49
C SER A 262 15.91 -12.15 13.93
N SER A 263 14.97 -12.10 12.99
CA SER A 263 14.36 -13.31 12.41
C SER A 263 15.25 -13.98 11.36
N PRO A 264 15.02 -15.28 11.07
CA PRO A 264 15.73 -16.00 10.02
C PRO A 264 15.22 -15.69 8.60
N VAL A 265 14.30 -14.72 8.41
CA VAL A 265 13.86 -14.30 7.08
C VAL A 265 15.06 -13.86 6.25
N LYS A 266 15.12 -14.34 5.00
CA LYS A 266 16.24 -14.11 4.09
C LYS A 266 16.23 -12.69 3.55
N GLU A 267 15.06 -12.23 3.12
CA GLU A 267 14.81 -10.92 2.55
C GLU A 267 13.32 -10.59 2.62
N VAL A 268 13.00 -9.32 2.90
CA VAL A 268 11.65 -8.76 2.90
C VAL A 268 11.57 -7.70 1.79
N VAL A 269 10.86 -7.99 0.72
CA VAL A 269 10.71 -7.10 -0.43
C VAL A 269 9.41 -6.33 -0.28
N VAL A 270 9.47 -5.00 -0.32
CA VAL A 270 8.31 -4.13 -0.14
C VAL A 270 8.29 -3.07 -1.23
N THR A 271 7.22 -2.28 -1.32
CA THR A 271 7.17 -1.12 -2.21
C THR A 271 7.31 0.19 -1.43
N ASP A 272 7.64 1.29 -2.11
CA ASP A 272 7.65 2.64 -1.52
C ASP A 272 6.26 3.31 -1.49
N THR A 273 5.19 2.54 -1.22
CA THR A 273 3.86 3.13 -0.93
C THR A 273 3.82 3.89 0.41
N ILE A 274 4.73 3.55 1.32
CA ILE A 274 4.96 4.22 2.61
C ILE A 274 6.46 4.54 2.71
N PRO A 275 6.87 5.71 3.24
CA PRO A 275 8.29 6.01 3.43
C PRO A 275 9.00 4.98 4.33
N VAL A 276 10.08 4.39 3.82
CA VAL A 276 11.01 3.55 4.58
C VAL A 276 12.28 4.38 4.83
N VAL A 277 12.37 4.99 6.01
CA VAL A 277 13.45 5.94 6.37
C VAL A 277 14.06 5.62 7.73
N GLY A 278 15.30 6.07 7.95
CA GLY A 278 16.01 5.92 9.22
C GLY A 278 16.15 4.45 9.63
N ASP A 279 15.76 4.14 10.87
CA ASP A 279 15.85 2.79 11.45
C ASP A 279 15.02 1.74 10.70
N LYS A 280 14.09 2.14 9.82
CA LYS A 280 13.33 1.21 8.99
C LYS A 280 14.16 0.61 7.84
N ASN A 281 15.31 1.20 7.53
CA ASN A 281 16.16 0.76 6.43
C ASN A 281 17.14 -0.32 6.93
N LEU A 282 16.77 -1.59 6.75
CA LEU A 282 17.60 -2.75 7.10
C LEU A 282 18.17 -3.38 5.83
N ASP A 283 19.34 -3.99 5.92
CA ASP A 283 19.95 -4.75 4.81
C ASP A 283 19.07 -5.92 4.31
N LYS A 284 18.18 -6.43 5.19
CA LYS A 284 17.20 -7.47 4.84
C LYS A 284 15.96 -6.92 4.11
N ILE A 285 15.80 -5.60 3.99
CA ILE A 285 14.62 -4.97 3.39
C ILE A 285 15.01 -4.38 2.02
N THR A 286 14.33 -4.85 0.98
CA THR A 286 14.46 -4.30 -0.38
C THR A 286 13.21 -3.50 -0.70
N VAL A 287 13.37 -2.21 -1.05
CA VAL A 287 12.25 -1.32 -1.36
C VAL A 287 12.19 -1.07 -2.87
N LEU A 288 11.06 -1.44 -3.49
CA LEU A 288 10.83 -1.27 -4.92
C LEU A 288 10.02 0.01 -5.20
N PRO A 289 10.46 0.85 -6.15
CA PRO A 289 9.78 2.11 -6.44
C PRO A 289 8.48 1.91 -7.23
N ILE A 290 7.45 2.69 -6.92
CA ILE A 290 6.14 2.69 -7.61
C ILE A 290 5.86 3.99 -8.38
N ALA A 291 6.84 4.89 -8.46
CA ALA A 291 6.66 6.20 -9.09
C ALA A 291 6.21 6.09 -10.56
N SER A 292 6.75 5.14 -11.33
CA SER A 292 6.34 4.88 -12.72
C SER A 292 4.90 4.37 -12.82
N LEU A 293 4.49 3.48 -11.90
CA LEU A 293 3.13 2.96 -11.83
C LEU A 293 2.12 4.09 -11.56
N LEU A 294 2.38 4.94 -10.57
CA LEU A 294 1.52 6.09 -10.27
C LEU A 294 1.55 7.15 -11.37
N GLY A 295 2.73 7.47 -11.90
CA GLY A 295 2.90 8.46 -12.96
C GLY A 295 2.14 8.08 -14.22
N GLU A 296 2.24 6.82 -14.66
CA GLU A 296 1.50 6.33 -15.83
C GLU A 296 -0.02 6.35 -15.60
N ALA A 297 -0.48 5.96 -14.40
CA ALA A 297 -1.90 6.04 -14.05
C ALA A 297 -2.42 7.49 -14.07
N ILE A 298 -1.67 8.43 -13.49
CA ILE A 298 -2.00 9.87 -13.53
C ILE A 298 -2.06 10.38 -14.97
N HIS A 299 -1.08 10.02 -15.80
CA HIS A 299 -1.06 10.39 -17.22
C HIS A 299 -2.32 9.90 -17.94
N ARG A 300 -2.69 8.63 -17.75
CA ARG A 300 -3.88 8.03 -18.36
C ARG A 300 -5.19 8.64 -17.87
N ILE A 301 -5.33 8.88 -16.56
CA ILE A 301 -6.51 9.55 -15.99
C ILE A 301 -6.66 10.96 -16.58
N HIS A 302 -5.56 11.70 -16.69
CA HIS A 302 -5.57 13.04 -17.26
C HIS A 302 -5.96 13.05 -18.74
N THR A 303 -5.41 12.11 -19.52
CA THR A 303 -5.59 12.04 -20.98
C THR A 303 -6.81 11.24 -21.43
N GLY A 304 -7.53 10.61 -20.50
CA GLY A 304 -8.70 9.78 -20.81
C GLY A 304 -8.37 8.41 -21.41
N LEU A 305 -7.12 7.94 -21.24
CA LEU A 305 -6.69 6.61 -21.69
C LEU A 305 -7.13 5.51 -20.71
N SER A 306 -7.21 4.28 -21.20
CA SER A 306 -7.61 3.12 -20.38
C SER A 306 -6.56 2.81 -19.32
N ILE A 307 -6.98 2.81 -18.04
CA ILE A 307 -6.18 2.31 -16.91
C ILE A 307 -6.09 0.79 -16.93
N GLY A 308 -7.17 0.09 -17.31
CA GLY A 308 -7.21 -1.38 -17.39
C GLY A 308 -6.11 -1.96 -18.27
N ALA A 309 -5.74 -1.27 -19.35
CA ALA A 309 -4.66 -1.67 -20.24
C ALA A 309 -3.27 -1.75 -19.56
N MET A 310 -3.08 -1.14 -18.38
CA MET A 310 -1.86 -1.28 -17.58
C MET A 310 -1.73 -2.69 -16.97
N PHE A 311 -2.84 -3.43 -16.86
CA PHE A 311 -2.89 -4.77 -16.27
C PHE A 311 -3.02 -5.88 -17.32
N GLU A 312 -3.32 -5.56 -18.57
CA GLU A 312 -3.44 -6.53 -19.68
C GLU A 312 -2.09 -6.97 -20.26
N GLN A 313 -1.02 -6.18 -20.06
CA GLN A 313 0.33 -6.47 -20.55
C GLN A 313 1.19 -7.28 -19.54
N GLN A 314 0.56 -7.91 -18.55
CA GLN A 314 1.23 -8.56 -17.42
C GLN A 314 1.19 -10.09 -17.52
#